data_AF-A0A452ZZF2-F1
#
_entry.id   AF-A0A452ZZF2-F1
#
_cell.length_a   1.000
_cell.length_b   1.000
_cell.length_c   1.000
_cell.angle_alpha   90.00
_cell.angle_beta   90.00
_cell.angle_gamma   90.00
#
_symmetry.space_group_name_H-M   'P 1'
#
loop_
_entity.id
_entity.type
_entity.pdbx_description
1 polymer ?
#
loop_
_entity_poly.entity_id
_entity_poly.type
_entity_poly.pdbx_seq_one_letter_code
_entity_poly.pdbx_strand_id
1 'polypeptide(L)'
;MYRFAGFDPFERSTYFGRQFDLGQFERFRRIFHHSTYRVLLGHKEREILSRLWVEENQFKQRVWVRGARPEEEEIFQFTMVQRVGGSWDGYWLTESLTNDDGDAFSGGVAY
;
A
#
# COMPACT_ATOMS: atom_id res chain seq x y z
N MET A 1 9.83 5.14 -3.66
CA MET A 1 9.67 3.68 -3.73
C MET A 1 10.10 2.96 -2.45
N TYR A 2 9.24 2.92 -1.42
CA TYR A 2 9.31 1.85 -0.40
C TYR A 2 8.53 0.65 -0.91
N ARG A 3 9.11 -0.53 -0.74
CA ARG A 3 8.46 -1.80 -1.01
C ARG A 3 7.46 -2.10 0.09
N PHE A 4 6.21 -1.73 -0.16
CA PHE A 4 5.04 -2.16 0.60
C PHE A 4 4.78 -3.66 0.32
N ALA A 5 5.80 -4.49 0.53
CA ALA A 5 5.91 -5.81 -0.04
C ALA A 5 4.69 -6.67 0.32
N GLY A 6 3.91 -7.01 -0.70
CA GLY A 6 3.12 -8.24 -0.66
C GLY A 6 1.76 -8.17 0.01
N PHE A 7 1.14 -6.99 0.12
CA PHE A 7 -0.22 -6.91 0.64
C PHE A 7 -1.15 -6.07 -0.22
N ASP A 8 -2.44 -6.46 -0.20
CA ASP A 8 -3.55 -5.64 -0.65
C ASP A 8 -3.98 -4.72 0.52
N PRO A 9 -3.90 -3.39 0.39
CA PRO A 9 -4.27 -2.43 1.44
C PRO A 9 -5.78 -2.29 1.63
N PHE A 10 -6.57 -2.88 0.73
CA PHE A 10 -8.02 -2.69 0.63
C PHE A 10 -8.82 -3.96 0.79
N GLU A 11 -8.20 -5.11 0.53
CA GLU A 11 -8.72 -6.39 0.94
C GLU A 11 -8.16 -6.78 2.31
N ARG A 12 -8.82 -7.72 2.98
CA ARG A 12 -8.36 -8.30 4.25
C ARG A 12 -7.17 -9.22 3.98
N SER A 13 -6.11 -8.64 3.43
CA SER A 13 -4.80 -9.27 3.36
C SER A 13 -4.42 -9.65 4.78
N THR A 14 -4.17 -10.94 5.00
CA THR A 14 -3.46 -11.38 6.18
C THR A 14 -2.12 -10.68 6.16
N TYR A 15 -2.02 -9.56 6.87
CA TYR A 15 -0.99 -8.53 6.77
C TYR A 15 0.46 -9.06 6.92
N PHE A 16 0.59 -10.29 7.42
CA PHE A 16 1.85 -10.99 7.65
C PHE A 16 1.95 -12.34 6.89
N GLY A 17 1.04 -12.61 5.95
CA GLY A 17 0.89 -13.95 5.39
C GLY A 17 0.62 -15.00 6.49
N ARG A 18 1.16 -16.22 6.35
CA ARG A 18 1.01 -17.32 7.32
C ARG A 18 1.81 -17.13 8.62
N GLN A 19 2.79 -16.21 8.68
CA GLN A 19 3.66 -16.04 9.85
C GLN A 19 3.90 -14.57 10.18
N PHE A 20 3.63 -14.20 11.43
CA PHE A 20 3.81 -12.86 11.96
C PHE A 20 5.30 -12.54 12.18
N ASP A 21 5.95 -11.90 11.21
CA ASP A 21 7.30 -11.38 11.40
C ASP A 21 7.26 -10.06 12.20
N LEU A 22 7.82 -10.10 13.41
CA LEU A 22 7.81 -8.97 14.36
C LEU A 22 8.58 -7.76 13.80
N GLY A 23 9.64 -7.98 13.04
CA GLY A 23 10.42 -6.92 12.40
C GLY A 23 9.63 -6.18 11.31
N GLN A 24 8.90 -6.93 10.47
CA GLN A 24 7.96 -6.36 9.50
C GLN A 24 6.82 -5.61 10.19
N PHE A 25 6.29 -6.13 11.30
CA PHE A 25 5.23 -5.46 12.06
C PHE A 25 5.69 -4.12 12.65
N GLU A 26 6.85 -4.09 13.30
CA GLU A 26 7.39 -2.83 13.84
C GLU A 26 7.71 -1.82 12.75
N ARG A 27 8.21 -2.28 11.59
CA ARG A 27 8.50 -1.42 10.45
C ARG A 27 7.21 -0.86 9.82
N PHE A 28 6.20 -1.68 9.64
CA PHE A 28 4.84 -1.27 9.25
C PHE A 28 4.31 -0.21 10.21
N ARG A 29 4.38 -0.50 11.52
CA ARG A 29 3.93 0.38 12.57
C ARG A 29 4.63 1.75 12.51
N ARG A 30 5.94 1.80 12.24
CA ARG A 30 6.68 3.08 12.09
C ARG A 30 6.19 3.90 10.90
N ILE A 31 5.95 3.26 9.75
CA ILE A 31 5.50 3.95 8.53
C ILE A 31 4.08 4.50 8.72
N PHE A 32 3.17 3.69 9.24
CA PHE A 32 1.77 4.08 9.39
C PHE A 32 1.49 4.99 10.60
N HIS A 33 2.44 5.14 11.53
CA HIS A 33 2.37 6.21 12.53
C HIS A 33 2.86 7.57 12.02
N HIS A 34 3.40 7.66 10.80
CA HIS A 34 3.61 8.95 10.15
C HIS A 34 2.26 9.61 9.87
N SER A 35 2.14 10.92 10.08
CA SER A 35 0.88 11.66 9.94
C SER A 35 0.21 11.42 8.59
N THR A 36 1.01 11.41 7.52
CA THR A 36 0.57 11.19 6.14
C THR A 36 -0.07 9.83 5.91
N TYR A 37 0.45 8.76 6.51
CA TYR A 37 -0.02 7.38 6.24
C TYR A 37 -1.02 6.87 7.27
N ARG A 38 -1.18 7.57 8.40
CA ARG A 38 -2.11 7.19 9.47
C ARG A 38 -3.56 7.11 9.01
N VAL A 39 -3.96 7.96 8.07
CA VAL A 39 -5.29 7.97 7.44
C VAL A 39 -5.70 6.61 6.87
N LEU A 40 -4.73 5.77 6.44
CA LEU A 40 -5.00 4.43 5.94
C LEU A 40 -5.41 3.46 7.06
N LEU A 41 -5.02 3.74 8.32
CA LEU A 41 -5.37 2.94 9.50
C LEU A 41 -6.80 3.25 9.94
N GLY A 42 -7.69 2.28 9.77
CA GLY A 42 -9.09 2.42 10.21
C GLY A 42 -9.86 3.47 9.41
N HIS A 43 -9.50 3.66 8.14
CA HIS A 43 -10.24 4.51 7.20
C HIS A 43 -11.71 4.10 7.15
N LYS A 44 -12.59 5.08 7.00
CA LYS A 44 -14.05 4.90 6.93
C LYS A 44 -14.51 4.69 5.50
N GLU A 45 -13.92 5.44 4.57
CA GLU A 45 -14.29 5.44 3.16
C GLU A 45 -13.06 5.51 2.27
N ARG A 46 -13.23 5.01 1.05
CA ARG A 46 -12.25 5.13 -0.02
C ARG A 46 -12.94 5.22 -1.36
N GLU A 47 -12.33 5.94 -2.28
CA GLU A 47 -12.78 6.06 -3.67
C GLU A 47 -11.59 5.90 -4.61
N ILE A 48 -11.75 5.09 -5.66
CA ILE A 48 -10.74 4.95 -6.70
C ILE A 48 -10.95 6.10 -7.69
N LEU A 49 -10.01 7.05 -7.68
CA LEU A 49 -10.05 8.21 -8.56
C LEU A 49 -9.60 7.85 -9.98
N SER A 50 -8.57 7.01 -10.11
CA SER A 50 -8.08 6.58 -11.42
C SER A 50 -7.27 5.28 -11.36
N ARG A 51 -7.15 4.63 -12.52
CA ARG A 51 -6.28 3.48 -12.75
C ARG A 51 -5.52 3.68 -14.06
N LEU A 52 -4.24 3.34 -14.06
CA LEU A 52 -3.34 3.42 -15.21
C LEU A 52 -2.55 2.12 -15.30
N TRP A 53 -2.78 1.33 -16.34
CA TRP A 53 -1.94 0.17 -16.65
C TRP A 53 -0.59 0.67 -17.17
N VAL A 54 0.49 0.28 -16.49
CA VAL A 54 1.86 0.61 -16.88
C VAL A 54 2.39 -0.51 -17.76
N GLU A 55 2.14 -1.76 -17.36
CA GLU A 55 2.48 -3.00 -18.07
C GLU A 55 1.36 -4.03 -17.86
N GLU A 56 1.45 -5.20 -18.50
CA GLU A 56 0.46 -6.30 -18.36
C GLU A 56 0.29 -6.73 -16.89
N ASN A 57 1.39 -6.81 -16.15
CA ASN A 57 1.43 -7.24 -14.74
C ASN A 57 1.66 -6.06 -13.78
N GLN A 58 1.47 -4.81 -14.21
CA GLN A 58 1.67 -3.65 -13.35
C GLN A 58 0.69 -2.53 -13.67
N PHE A 59 -0.01 -2.04 -12.66
CA PHE A 59 -0.84 -0.84 -12.78
C PHE A 59 -0.63 0.11 -11.61
N LYS A 60 -0.89 1.39 -11.86
CA LYS A 60 -0.98 2.42 -10.83
C LYS A 60 -2.45 2.74 -10.59
N GLN A 61 -2.84 2.96 -9.35
CA GLN A 61 -4.16 3.44 -9.01
C GLN A 61 -4.08 4.60 -8.03
N ARG A 62 -4.87 5.64 -8.28
CA ARG A 62 -5.06 6.75 -7.35
C ARG A 62 -6.31 6.49 -6.53
N VAL A 63 -6.18 6.60 -5.23
CA VAL A 63 -7.24 6.30 -4.27
C VAL A 63 -7.32 7.46 -3.29
N TRP A 64 -8.48 8.09 -3.23
CA TRP A 64 -8.82 8.98 -2.13
C TRP A 64 -9.26 8.14 -0.93
N VAL A 65 -8.77 8.49 0.25
CA VAL A 65 -9.05 7.78 1.49
C VAL A 65 -9.45 8.76 2.56
N ARG A 66 -10.54 8.44 3.26
CA ARG A 66 -11.03 9.18 4.42
C ARG A 66 -10.78 8.40 5.70
N GLY A 67 -9.99 8.99 6.58
CA GLY A 67 -9.58 8.46 7.87
C GLY A 67 -10.69 8.40 8.91
N ALA A 68 -10.31 8.00 10.12
CA ALA A 68 -11.24 7.88 11.23
C ALA A 68 -11.60 9.23 11.86
N ARG A 69 -10.69 10.21 11.80
CA ARG A 69 -10.85 11.54 12.39
C ARG A 69 -11.58 12.49 11.44
N PRO A 70 -12.30 13.52 11.96
CA PRO A 70 -12.82 14.60 11.13
C PRO A 70 -11.68 15.25 10.33
N GLU A 71 -11.93 15.57 9.06
CA GLU A 71 -10.99 16.25 8.14
C GLU A 71 -9.70 15.48 7.81
N GLU A 72 -9.59 14.22 8.22
CA GLU A 72 -8.45 13.36 7.90
C GLU A 72 -8.71 12.69 6.54
N GLU A 73 -8.25 13.31 5.45
CA GLU A 73 -8.46 12.85 4.09
C GLU A 73 -7.18 13.00 3.29
N GLU A 74 -6.84 11.98 2.49
CA GLU A 74 -5.61 11.96 1.69
C GLU A 74 -5.79 11.23 0.36
N ILE A 75 -4.98 11.60 -0.62
CA ILE A 75 -4.90 10.91 -1.90
C ILE A 75 -3.57 10.15 -1.98
N PHE A 76 -3.68 8.87 -2.31
CA PHE A 76 -2.54 8.00 -2.50
C PHE A 76 -2.49 7.43 -3.90
N GLN A 77 -1.28 7.29 -4.42
CA GLN A 77 -1.00 6.47 -5.59
C GLN A 77 -0.37 5.16 -5.14
N PHE A 78 -1.06 4.06 -5.43
CA PHE A 78 -0.55 2.71 -5.27
C PHE A 78 -0.01 2.21 -6.61
N THR A 79 1.19 1.67 -6.61
CA THR A 79 1.69 0.84 -7.70
C THR A 79 1.43 -0.61 -7.31
N MET A 80 0.64 -1.32 -8.11
CA MET A 80 0.27 -2.71 -7.94
C MET A 80 1.01 -3.55 -8.97
N VAL A 81 1.58 -4.68 -8.55
CA VAL A 81 2.29 -5.63 -9.41
C VAL A 81 1.68 -7.03 -9.22
N GLN A 82 1.37 -7.71 -10.31
CA GLN A 82 0.95 -9.10 -10.29
C GLN A 82 2.18 -10.01 -10.20
N ARG A 83 2.16 -10.95 -9.25
CA ARG A 83 3.20 -11.97 -9.18
C ARG A 83 3.00 -13.00 -10.29
N VAL A 84 4.10 -13.32 -10.97
CA VAL A 84 4.16 -14.37 -11.99
C VAL A 84 5.07 -15.49 -11.47
N GLY A 85 4.51 -16.68 -11.34
CA GLY A 85 5.18 -17.88 -10.84
C GLY A 85 5.30 -17.97 -9.31
N GLY A 86 5.51 -19.20 -8.82
CA GLY A 86 5.61 -19.51 -7.38
C GLY A 86 4.26 -19.63 -6.69
N SER A 87 4.28 -19.64 -5.34
CA SER A 87 3.07 -19.86 -4.51
C SER A 87 2.09 -18.68 -4.49
N TRP A 88 2.44 -17.55 -5.10
CA TRP A 88 1.65 -16.32 -5.15
C TRP A 88 1.30 -15.91 -6.58
N ASP A 89 1.47 -16.83 -7.55
CA ASP A 89 1.14 -16.58 -8.95
C ASP A 89 -0.29 -16.07 -9.12
N GLY A 90 -0.45 -15.00 -9.90
CA GLY A 90 -1.74 -14.34 -10.15
C GLY A 90 -2.20 -13.32 -9.11
N TYR A 91 -1.53 -13.20 -7.95
CA TYR A 91 -1.91 -12.22 -6.92
C TYR A 91 -1.36 -10.83 -7.21
N TRP A 92 -2.19 -9.80 -7.02
CA TRP A 92 -1.82 -8.39 -7.08
C TRP A 92 -1.31 -7.91 -5.73
N LEU A 93 -0.11 -7.36 -5.70
CA LEU A 93 0.56 -6.91 -4.49
C LEU A 93 0.95 -5.45 -4.63
N THR A 94 0.91 -4.68 -3.54
CA THR A 94 1.44 -3.32 -3.54
C THR A 94 2.96 -3.36 -3.71
N GLU A 95 3.48 -2.72 -4.74
CA GLU A 95 4.91 -2.50 -4.92
C GLU A 95 5.35 -1.21 -4.23
N SER A 96 4.59 -0.13 -4.40
CA SER A 96 4.89 1.15 -3.79
C SER A 96 3.65 1.96 -3.48
N LEU A 97 3.76 2.81 -2.46
CA LEU A 97 2.76 3.76 -2.04
C LEU A 97 3.38 5.17 -2.00
N THR A 98 2.70 6.15 -2.59
CA THR A 98 3.10 7.57 -2.53
C THR A 98 1.87 8.44 -2.24
N ASN A 99 2.03 9.46 -1.40
CA ASN A 99 1.03 10.50 -1.22
C ASN A 99 1.16 11.58 -2.32
N ASP A 100 0.06 12.25 -2.66
CA ASP A 100 -0.02 13.24 -3.75
C ASP A 100 0.78 14.54 -3.47
N ASP A 101 1.03 14.89 -2.20
CA ASP A 101 1.85 16.05 -1.78
C ASP A 101 3.35 15.89 -2.07
N GLY A 102 3.74 14.83 -2.79
CA GLY A 102 5.11 14.60 -3.22
C GLY A 102 6.02 14.07 -2.12
N ASP A 103 5.48 13.76 -0.93
CA ASP A 103 6.18 13.10 0.16
C ASP A 103 6.37 11.61 -0.18
N ALA A 104 7.26 11.40 -1.16
CA ALA A 104 7.62 10.12 -1.69
C ALA A 104 8.53 9.45 -0.68
N PHE A 105 7.95 8.56 0.12
CA PHE A 105 8.77 7.60 0.81
C PHE A 105 9.47 6.78 -0.36
N SER A 106 10.81 6.88 -0.54
CA SER A 106 11.67 5.93 -1.29
C SER A 106 12.81 5.26 -0.51
N GLY A 107 12.70 3.95 -0.24
CA GLY A 107 13.76 3.15 0.37
C GLY A 107 13.77 1.71 -0.16
N GLY A 108 14.79 1.38 -0.97
CA GLY A 108 15.05 0.01 -1.41
C GLY A 108 15.72 -0.85 -0.34
N VAL A 109 15.69 -2.18 -0.51
CA VAL A 109 16.80 -3.15 -0.34
C VAL A 109 16.25 -4.58 -0.40
N ALA A 110 17.17 -5.48 -0.76
CA ALA A 110 17.11 -6.86 -1.19
C ALA A 110 16.49 -7.88 -0.21
N TYR A 111 16.22 -9.06 -0.80
CA TYR A 111 15.74 -10.30 -0.17
C TYR A 111 16.64 -10.77 0.97
#